data_AF-A0A177B479-F1
#
_entry.id   AF-A0A177B479-F1
#
_cell.length_a   1.000
_cell.length_b   1.000
_cell.length_c   1.000
_cell.angle_alpha   90.00
_cell.angle_beta   90.00
_cell.angle_gamma   90.00
#
_symmetry.space_group_name_H-M   'P 1'
#
loop_
_entity.id
_entity.type
_entity.pdbx_description
1 polymer ?
#
loop_
_entity_poly.entity_id
_entity_poly.type
_entity_poly.pdbx_seq_one_letter_code
_entity_poly.pdbx_strand_id
1 'polypeptide(L)'
;MSHLNENGVQEDIQHLIFNKEKKEEKIIQDNSNSVFFKSYDYVSRLNNFNNSETIESVKGLLSKRDLHPFELVSLANICPTDVNECKSLYPSLKDRFSDSEILEITKDLQTFKNLQN
;
A
#
# COMPACT_ATOMS: atom_id res chain seq x y z
N MET A 1 -22.10 -12.40 -15.91
CA MET A 1 -21.96 -10.97 -15.53
C MET A 1 -20.83 -10.91 -14.54
N SER A 2 -19.65 -10.74 -15.10
CA SER A 2 -18.40 -11.31 -14.62
C SER A 2 -17.51 -10.24 -13.98
N HIS A 3 -17.12 -10.55 -12.74
CA HIS A 3 -15.84 -10.24 -12.13
C HIS A 3 -15.42 -8.76 -12.09
N LEU A 4 -15.82 -8.12 -10.99
CA LEU A 4 -15.08 -7.01 -10.40
C LEU A 4 -13.64 -7.47 -10.20
N ASN A 5 -12.74 -6.88 -10.98
CA ASN A 5 -11.31 -7.18 -10.98
C ASN A 5 -10.68 -6.64 -9.69
N GLU A 6 -10.18 -7.55 -8.85
CA GLU A 6 -9.60 -7.31 -7.51
C GLU A 6 -8.16 -6.75 -7.57
N ASN A 7 -7.88 -5.85 -8.51
CA ASN A 7 -6.56 -5.26 -8.69
C ASN A 7 -6.39 -4.02 -7.84
N GLY A 8 -6.22 -4.22 -6.52
CA GLY A 8 -5.52 -3.27 -5.64
C GLY A 8 -5.98 -1.82 -5.71
N VAL A 9 -6.76 -1.40 -4.73
CA VAL A 9 -7.26 -0.02 -4.55
C VAL A 9 -6.22 1.10 -4.82
N GLN A 10 -4.92 0.88 -4.56
CA GLN A 10 -3.83 1.84 -4.89
C GLN A 10 -3.42 1.89 -6.37
N GLU A 11 -3.39 0.74 -7.06
CA GLU A 11 -3.07 0.61 -8.48
C GLU A 11 -4.25 1.09 -9.34
N ASP A 12 -5.47 0.83 -8.86
CA ASP A 12 -6.71 1.43 -9.38
C ASP A 12 -6.70 2.96 -9.26
N ILE A 13 -6.22 3.53 -8.14
CA ILE A 13 -6.08 4.99 -7.98
C ILE A 13 -5.04 5.54 -8.97
N GLN A 14 -3.88 4.90 -9.10
CA GLN A 14 -2.85 5.27 -10.08
C GLN A 14 -3.39 5.24 -11.53
N HIS A 15 -4.08 4.17 -11.93
CA HIS A 15 -4.69 4.06 -13.27
C HIS A 15 -5.83 5.05 -13.47
N LEU A 16 -6.65 5.31 -12.45
CA LEU A 16 -7.71 6.32 -12.53
C LEU A 16 -7.13 7.74 -12.66
N ILE A 17 -6.02 8.03 -11.98
CA ILE A 17 -5.28 9.29 -12.04
C ILE A 17 -4.63 9.48 -13.42
N PHE A 18 -3.94 8.46 -13.94
CA PHE A 18 -3.33 8.50 -15.27
C PHE A 18 -4.38 8.66 -16.39
N ASN A 19 -5.51 7.97 -16.27
CA ASN A 19 -6.64 8.13 -17.20
C ASN A 19 -7.33 9.49 -17.09
N LYS A 20 -7.25 10.15 -15.92
CA LYS A 20 -7.73 11.51 -15.71
C LYS A 20 -6.78 12.56 -16.31
N GLU A 21 -5.47 12.40 -16.16
CA GLU A 21 -4.46 13.22 -16.84
C GLU A 21 -4.65 13.22 -18.36
N LYS A 22 -4.87 12.04 -18.96
CA LYS A 22 -5.10 11.89 -20.40
C LYS A 22 -6.43 12.51 -20.88
N LYS A 23 -7.40 12.72 -19.99
CA LYS A 23 -8.66 13.44 -20.26
C LYS A 23 -8.57 14.94 -20.03
N GLU A 24 -7.67 15.39 -19.16
CA GLU A 24 -7.53 16.79 -18.72
C GLU A 24 -6.48 17.61 -19.52
N GLU A 25 -5.68 16.99 -20.40
CA GLU A 25 -4.83 17.74 -21.36
C GLU A 25 -5.59 18.73 -22.26
N LYS A 26 -6.93 18.69 -22.30
CA LYS A 26 -7.78 19.67 -23.00
C LYS A 26 -8.38 20.76 -22.12
N ILE A 27 -8.21 20.74 -20.79
CA ILE A 27 -8.90 21.66 -19.89
C ILE A 27 -7.93 22.26 -18.87
N ILE A 28 -7.43 23.44 -19.24
CA ILE A 28 -7.26 24.59 -18.33
C ILE A 28 -6.08 24.52 -17.35
N GLN A 29 -5.05 25.24 -17.76
CA GLN A 29 -4.32 26.26 -17.01
C GLN A 29 -5.15 26.90 -15.87
N ASP A 30 -5.34 26.21 -14.74
CA ASP A 30 -5.88 26.81 -13.52
C ASP A 30 -5.16 26.29 -12.28
N ASN A 31 -4.98 27.18 -11.31
CA ASN A 31 -4.33 26.97 -10.02
C ASN A 31 -4.98 25.89 -9.11
N SER A 32 -5.94 25.11 -9.62
CA SER A 32 -6.54 23.93 -8.98
C SER A 32 -5.60 22.72 -8.93
N ASN A 33 -4.52 22.73 -9.73
CA ASN A 33 -3.57 21.63 -9.84
C ASN A 33 -2.62 21.47 -8.62
N SER A 34 -2.64 22.42 -7.68
CA SER A 34 -1.78 22.42 -6.48
C SER A 34 -2.06 21.25 -5.54
N VAL A 35 -3.32 20.94 -5.25
CA VAL A 35 -3.69 19.82 -4.36
C VAL A 35 -3.39 18.48 -5.05
N PHE A 36 -3.61 18.40 -6.36
CA PHE A 36 -3.30 17.22 -7.16
C PHE A 36 -1.81 16.90 -7.14
N PHE A 37 -0.94 17.84 -7.53
CA PHE A 37 0.50 17.62 -7.53
C PHE A 37 1.06 17.37 -6.13
N LYS A 38 0.52 18.02 -5.09
CA LYS A 38 0.90 17.73 -3.70
C LYS A 38 0.50 16.33 -3.27
N SER A 39 -0.69 15.86 -3.68
CA SER A 39 -1.15 14.50 -3.38
C SER A 39 -0.31 13.47 -4.14
N TYR A 40 0.01 13.73 -5.39
CA TYR A 40 0.87 12.89 -6.21
C TYR A 40 2.29 12.78 -5.64
N ASP A 41 2.89 13.90 -5.24
CA ASP A 41 4.22 13.93 -4.63
C ASP A 41 4.22 13.21 -3.27
N TYR A 42 3.15 13.37 -2.48
CA TYR A 42 3.00 12.67 -1.20
C TYR A 42 2.89 11.14 -1.38
N VAL A 43 2.04 10.68 -2.30
CA VAL A 43 1.86 9.24 -2.59
C VAL A 43 3.12 8.65 -3.20
N SER A 44 3.81 9.37 -4.08
CA SER A 44 5.07 8.93 -4.68
C SER A 44 6.17 8.71 -3.63
N ARG A 45 6.22 9.54 -2.59
CA ARG A 45 7.19 9.37 -1.47
C ARG A 45 6.84 8.20 -0.55
N LEU A 46 5.57 7.86 -0.42
CA LEU A 46 5.10 6.72 0.37
C LEU A 46 5.22 5.38 -0.38
N ASN A 47 5.58 5.42 -1.66
CA ASN A 47 5.68 4.21 -2.46
C ASN A 47 6.94 3.42 -2.08
N ASN A 48 6.80 2.52 -1.11
CA ASN A 48 7.87 1.61 -0.70
C ASN A 48 8.10 0.48 -1.71
N PHE A 49 7.13 0.20 -2.57
CA PHE A 49 7.18 -0.92 -3.52
C PHE A 49 7.01 -0.45 -4.96
N ASN A 50 8.07 -0.52 -5.76
CA ASN A 50 8.03 -0.08 -7.17
C ASN A 50 7.77 -1.23 -8.16
N ASN A 51 7.89 -2.48 -7.73
CA ASN A 51 7.68 -3.66 -8.57
C ASN A 51 6.30 -4.29 -8.31
N SER A 52 5.46 -4.33 -9.34
CA SER A 52 4.10 -4.91 -9.31
C SER A 52 4.11 -6.39 -8.90
N GLU A 53 5.13 -7.17 -9.31
CA GLU A 53 5.28 -8.58 -8.91
C GLU A 53 5.55 -8.74 -7.40
N THR A 54 6.31 -7.83 -6.81
CA THR A 54 6.54 -7.80 -5.36
C THR A 54 5.27 -7.40 -4.61
N ILE A 55 4.48 -6.46 -5.15
CA ILE A 55 3.21 -6.04 -4.55
C ILE A 55 2.24 -7.22 -4.52
N GLU A 56 2.14 -7.98 -5.61
CA GLU A 56 1.29 -9.17 -5.68
C GLU A 56 1.78 -10.25 -4.70
N SER A 57 3.09 -10.44 -4.58
CA SER A 57 3.70 -11.37 -3.62
C SER A 57 3.42 -10.99 -2.17
N VAL A 58 3.57 -9.70 -1.83
CA VAL A 58 3.28 -9.15 -0.49
C VAL A 58 1.79 -9.29 -0.17
N LYS A 59 0.91 -8.95 -1.11
CA LYS A 59 -0.54 -9.18 -0.96
C LYS A 59 -0.84 -10.66 -0.76
N GLY A 60 -0.28 -11.55 -1.57
CA GLY A 60 -0.49 -12.99 -1.45
C GLY A 60 0.00 -13.57 -0.11
N LEU A 61 1.03 -12.98 0.50
CA LEU A 61 1.53 -13.38 1.81
C LEU A 61 0.65 -12.84 2.95
N LEU A 62 0.27 -11.56 2.88
CA LEU A 62 -0.57 -10.92 3.91
C LEU A 62 -2.02 -11.40 3.86
N SER A 63 -2.57 -11.72 2.68
CA SER A 63 -3.93 -12.25 2.51
C SER A 63 -4.11 -13.67 3.08
N LYS A 64 -3.02 -14.38 3.36
CA LYS A 64 -3.07 -15.67 4.09
C LYS A 64 -3.27 -15.48 5.58
N ARG A 65 -3.06 -14.27 6.09
CA ARG A 65 -3.31 -13.90 7.48
C ARG A 65 -4.67 -13.22 7.54
N ASP A 66 -5.38 -13.41 8.65
CA ASP A 66 -6.70 -12.80 8.87
C ASP A 66 -6.57 -11.31 9.23
N LEU A 67 -5.91 -10.53 8.37
CA LEU A 67 -5.69 -9.09 8.55
C LEU A 67 -6.85 -8.31 7.95
N HIS A 68 -7.24 -7.21 8.60
CA HIS A 68 -8.23 -6.32 8.00
C HIS A 68 -7.62 -5.65 6.75
N PRO A 69 -8.37 -5.36 5.67
CA PRO A 69 -7.83 -4.71 4.46
C PRO A 69 -7.09 -3.40 4.75
N PHE A 70 -7.56 -2.66 5.76
CA PHE A 70 -6.88 -1.46 6.25
C PHE A 70 -5.51 -1.77 6.89
N GLU A 71 -5.43 -2.79 7.73
CA GLU A 71 -4.16 -3.20 8.39
C GLU A 71 -3.17 -3.69 7.34
N LEU A 72 -3.63 -4.46 6.36
CA LEU A 72 -2.81 -4.96 5.25
C LEU A 72 -2.17 -3.81 4.47
N VAL A 73 -2.97 -2.85 3.99
CA VAL A 73 -2.48 -1.71 3.21
C VAL A 73 -1.57 -0.82 4.06
N SER A 74 -1.92 -0.60 5.32
CA SER A 74 -1.13 0.26 6.20
C SER A 74 0.20 -0.37 6.62
N LEU A 75 0.25 -1.70 6.80
CA LEU A 75 1.49 -2.46 7.02
C LEU A 75 2.41 -2.38 5.80
N ALA A 76 1.88 -2.48 4.59
CA ALA A 76 2.66 -2.32 3.36
C ALA A 76 3.16 -0.86 3.17
N ASN A 77 2.35 0.14 3.55
CA ASN A 77 2.73 1.54 3.40
C ASN A 77 3.74 2.03 4.47
N ILE A 78 3.67 1.52 5.70
CA ILE A 78 4.54 1.95 6.79
C ILE A 78 5.78 1.05 6.91
N CYS A 79 5.67 -0.23 6.57
CA CYS A 79 6.75 -1.23 6.70
C CYS A 79 7.44 -1.17 8.08
N PRO A 80 6.71 -1.47 9.17
CA PRO A 80 7.24 -1.39 10.53
C PRO A 80 8.44 -2.32 10.71
N THR A 81 9.35 -1.94 11.61
CA THR A 81 10.63 -2.63 11.81
C THR A 81 10.67 -3.53 13.02
N ASP A 82 9.79 -3.29 14.00
CA ASP A 82 9.71 -4.02 15.25
C ASP A 82 8.25 -4.37 15.62
N VAL A 83 8.08 -5.42 16.42
CA VAL A 83 6.79 -5.86 16.97
C VAL A 83 6.17 -4.78 17.84
N ASN A 84 6.99 -4.06 18.61
CA ASN A 84 6.52 -2.97 19.46
C ASN A 84 5.93 -1.81 18.64
N GLU A 85 6.53 -1.52 17.49
CA GLU A 85 6.03 -0.52 16.55
C GLU A 85 4.69 -0.96 15.95
N CYS A 86 4.59 -2.20 15.47
CA CYS A 86 3.33 -2.78 14.98
C CYS A 86 2.19 -2.66 15.99
N LYS A 87 2.44 -3.03 17.26
CA LYS A 87 1.45 -2.96 18.33
C LYS A 87 1.07 -1.54 18.73
N SER A 88 2.00 -0.60 18.61
CA SER A 88 1.76 0.82 18.90
C SER A 88 0.92 1.47 17.79
N LEU A 89 1.16 1.10 16.54
CA LEU A 89 0.43 1.61 15.37
C LEU A 89 -0.95 0.96 15.21
N TYR A 90 -1.05 -0.34 15.53
CA TYR A 90 -2.28 -1.11 15.36
C TYR A 90 -2.62 -1.87 16.65
N PRO A 91 -3.33 -1.23 17.59
CA PRO A 91 -3.75 -1.87 18.84
C PRO A 91 -4.60 -3.12 18.61
N SER A 92 -5.36 -3.17 17.52
CA SER A 92 -6.18 -4.31 17.08
C SER A 92 -5.37 -5.59 16.79
N LEU A 93 -4.10 -5.45 16.39
CA LEU A 93 -3.22 -6.59 16.14
C LEU A 93 -2.75 -7.25 17.45
N LYS A 94 -2.71 -6.51 18.56
CA LYS A 94 -2.23 -7.00 19.87
C LYS A 94 -3.10 -8.12 20.43
N ASP A 95 -4.41 -8.04 20.19
CA ASP A 95 -5.38 -9.00 20.74
C ASP A 95 -5.58 -10.21 19.81
N ARG A 96 -5.17 -10.11 18.54
CA ARG A 96 -5.45 -11.11 17.49
C ARG A 96 -4.23 -11.95 17.10
N PHE A 97 -3.02 -11.41 17.22
CA PHE A 97 -1.79 -12.09 16.80
C PHE A 97 -0.79 -12.16 17.95
N SER A 98 -0.04 -13.26 17.98
CA SER A 98 1.09 -13.40 18.89
C SER A 98 2.30 -12.58 18.43
N ASP A 99 3.17 -12.23 19.37
CA ASP A 99 4.41 -11.48 19.10
C ASP A 99 5.29 -12.19 18.06
N SER A 100 5.29 -13.53 18.07
CA SER A 100 6.03 -14.34 17.10
C SER A 100 5.46 -14.22 15.69
N GLU A 101 4.13 -14.18 15.52
CA GLU A 101 3.50 -14.00 14.21
C GLU A 101 3.70 -12.59 13.66
N ILE A 102 3.60 -11.58 14.53
CA ILE A 102 3.88 -10.18 14.14
C ILE A 102 5.34 -10.05 13.70
N LEU A 103 6.27 -10.66 14.43
CA LEU A 103 7.69 -10.66 14.07
C LEU A 103 7.95 -11.33 12.71
N GLU A 104 7.27 -12.44 12.43
CA GLU A 104 7.35 -13.15 11.15
C GLU A 104 6.87 -12.25 9.99
N ILE A 105 5.69 -11.64 10.14
CA ILE A 105 5.12 -10.71 9.14
C ILE A 105 6.08 -9.54 8.89
N THR A 106 6.63 -8.95 9.96
CA THR A 106 7.60 -7.84 9.84
C THR A 106 8.87 -8.26 9.10
N LYS A 107 9.40 -9.46 9.37
CA LYS A 107 10.58 -9.98 8.67
C LYS A 107 10.31 -10.26 7.19
N ASP A 108 9.16 -10.84 6.88
CA ASP A 108 8.76 -11.11 5.50
C ASP A 108 8.65 -9.79 4.72
N LEU A 109 7.99 -8.77 5.28
CA LEU A 109 7.87 -7.44 4.68
C LEU A 109 9.23 -6.77 4.44
N GLN A 110 10.15 -6.86 5.41
CA GLN A 110 11.52 -6.35 5.24
C GLN A 110 12.28 -7.08 4.14
N THR A 111 12.08 -8.39 4.01
CA THR A 111 12.70 -9.20 2.96
C THR A 111 12.25 -8.73 1.59
N PHE A 112 10.95 -8.54 1.39
CA PHE A 112 10.44 -8.00 0.12
C PHE A 112 10.91 -6.58 -0.18
N LYS A 113 11.01 -5.72 0.84
CA LYS A 113 11.56 -4.37 0.68
C LYS A 113 13.02 -4.40 0.23
N ASN A 114 13.82 -5.31 0.78
CA ASN A 114 15.24 -5.44 0.43
C ASN A 114 15.47 -6.06 -0.94
N LEU A 115 14.59 -6.98 -1.38
CA LEU A 115 14.65 -7.64 -2.68
C LEU A 115 14.37 -6.71 -3.87
N GLN A 116 13.84 -5.51 -3.62
CA GLN A 116 13.54 -4.51 -4.65
C GLN A 116 14.68 -3.53 -4.95
N ASN A 117 15.81 -3.60 -4.22
CA ASN A 117 17.00 -2.78 -4.48
C ASN A 117 17.90 -3.38 -5.57
#